data_AF-A0A925A1Z6-F1
#
_entry.id   AF-A0A925A1Z6-F1
#
_cell.length_a   1.000
_cell.length_b   1.000
_cell.length_c   1.000
_cell.angle_alpha   90.00
_cell.angle_beta   90.00
_cell.angle_gamma   90.00
#
_symmetry.space_group_name_H-M   'P 1'
#
loop_
_entity.id
_entity.type
_entity.pdbx_description
1 polymer ?
#
loop_
_entity_poly.entity_id
_entity_poly.type
_entity_poly.pdbx_seq_one_letter_code
_entity_poly.pdbx_strand_id
1 'polypeptide(L)'
;MVIMLGIIEFGLASNAQITITNAAREGARTMAIKNSTVAAIASVKAAAPNASVTILSSQISITPAVCTAGQVTKVQVTYPYKFLTGFFGTGYTMTGMAAMRCGG
;
A
#
# COMPACT_ATOMS: atom_id res chain seq x y z
N MET A 1 16.11 26.95 -6.87
CA MET A 1 15.16 26.22 -7.75
C MET A 1 15.23 24.72 -7.53
N VAL A 2 16.41 24.09 -7.60
CA VAL A 2 16.58 22.63 -7.34
C VAL A 2 16.08 22.20 -5.96
N ILE A 3 16.36 22.99 -4.91
CA ILE A 3 15.94 22.69 -3.54
C ILE A 3 14.41 22.66 -3.40
N MET A 4 13.70 23.59 -4.03
CA MET A 4 12.23 23.64 -3.97
C MET A 4 11.58 22.47 -4.69
N LEU A 5 12.09 22.12 -5.87
CA LEU A 5 11.63 20.93 -6.61
C LEU A 5 11.87 19.66 -5.79
N GLY A 6 13.03 19.55 -5.13
CA GLY A 6 13.34 18.44 -4.22
C GLY A 6 12.36 18.33 -3.06
N ILE A 7 12.02 19.44 -2.40
CA ILE A 7 11.08 19.44 -1.26
C ILE A 7 9.67 19.01 -1.69
N ILE A 8 9.19 19.51 -2.84
CA ILE A 8 7.85 19.19 -3.34
C ILE A 8 7.76 17.71 -3.70
N GLU A 9 8.73 17.19 -4.45
CA GLU A 9 8.77 15.77 -4.85
C GLU A 9 8.87 14.85 -3.63
N PHE A 10 9.71 15.21 -2.66
CA PHE A 10 9.83 14.45 -1.42
C PHE A 10 8.52 14.44 -0.64
N GLY A 11 7.81 15.57 -0.57
CA GLY A 11 6.51 15.67 0.09
C GLY A 11 5.45 14.77 -0.56
N LEU A 12 5.35 14.80 -1.89
CA LEU A 12 4.43 13.96 -2.64
C LEU A 12 4.76 12.47 -2.51
N ALA A 13 6.04 12.11 -2.61
CA ALA A 13 6.48 10.72 -2.43
C ALA A 13 6.20 10.22 -1.02
N SER A 14 6.50 11.02 0.00
CA SER A 14 6.23 10.64 1.41
C SER A 14 4.74 10.46 1.68
N ASN A 15 3.90 11.34 1.12
CA ASN A 15 2.44 11.20 1.21
C ASN A 15 1.94 9.90 0.55
N ALA A 16 2.49 9.54 -0.61
CA ALA A 16 2.19 8.27 -1.28
C ALA A 16 2.63 7.06 -0.44
N GLN A 17 3.84 7.08 0.13
CA GLN A 17 4.33 5.99 0.98
C GLN A 17 3.46 5.77 2.23
N ILE A 18 3.04 6.85 2.89
CA ILE A 18 2.14 6.80 4.04
C ILE A 18 0.81 6.17 3.64
N THR A 19 0.26 6.59 2.51
CA THR A 19 -1.00 6.07 1.97
C THR A 19 -0.91 4.57 1.69
N ILE A 20 0.14 4.12 1.00
CA ILE A 20 0.36 2.69 0.67
C ILE A 20 0.53 1.87 1.95
N THR A 21 1.27 2.38 2.93
CA THR A 21 1.51 1.68 4.20
C THR A 21 0.22 1.57 5.03
N ASN A 22 -0.58 2.63 5.07
CA ASN A 22 -1.90 2.62 5.74
C ASN A 22 -2.85 1.65 5.04
N ALA A 23 -2.87 1.64 3.70
CA ALA A 23 -3.69 0.73 2.93
C ALA A 23 -3.31 -0.74 3.19
N ALA A 24 -2.01 -1.06 3.26
CA ALA A 24 -1.54 -2.40 3.63
C ALA A 24 -2.00 -2.81 5.04
N ARG A 25 -1.95 -1.90 6.03
CA ARG A 25 -2.44 -2.15 7.39
C ARG A 25 -3.94 -2.46 7.41
N GLU A 26 -4.74 -1.71 6.67
CA GLU A 26 -6.17 -1.92 6.60
C GLU A 26 -6.54 -3.22 5.87
N GLY A 27 -5.78 -3.57 4.82
CA GLY A 27 -5.86 -4.88 4.17
C GLY A 27 -5.57 -6.03 5.13
N ALA A 28 -4.48 -5.92 5.91
CA ALA A 28 -4.08 -6.95 6.87
C ALA A 28 -5.12 -7.13 7.99
N ARG A 29 -5.72 -6.03 8.46
CA ARG A 29 -6.82 -6.05 9.44
C ARG A 29 -8.04 -6.76 8.89
N THR A 30 -8.43 -6.41 7.67
CA THR A 30 -9.58 -7.02 7.00
C THR A 30 -9.35 -8.51 6.75
N MET A 31 -8.13 -8.92 6.37
CA MET A 31 -7.77 -10.34 6.28
C MET A 31 -7.85 -11.06 7.63
N ALA A 32 -7.31 -10.46 8.69
CA ALA A 32 -7.26 -11.05 10.02
C ALA A 32 -8.65 -11.31 10.62
N ILE A 33 -9.62 -10.44 10.32
CA ILE A 33 -11.00 -10.51 10.85
C ILE A 33 -11.93 -11.28 9.92
N LYS A 34 -11.92 -10.98 8.61
CA LYS A 34 -12.91 -11.53 7.66
C LYS A 34 -12.41 -12.77 6.92
N ASN A 35 -11.13 -13.11 7.02
CA ASN A 35 -10.51 -14.23 6.32
C ASN A 35 -10.88 -14.29 4.82
N SER A 36 -10.89 -13.14 4.15
CA SER A 36 -11.33 -13.01 2.76
C SER A 36 -10.42 -12.07 1.99
N THR A 37 -9.69 -12.63 1.01
CA THR A 37 -8.79 -11.89 0.11
C THR A 37 -9.51 -10.81 -0.70
N VAL A 38 -10.73 -11.08 -1.15
CA VAL A 38 -11.55 -10.12 -1.91
C VAL A 38 -11.87 -8.88 -1.07
N ALA A 39 -12.39 -9.09 0.15
CA ALA A 39 -12.67 -8.02 1.11
C ALA A 39 -11.40 -7.22 1.47
N ALA A 40 -10.26 -7.90 1.63
CA ALA A 40 -9.00 -7.23 1.93
C ALA A 40 -8.51 -6.37 0.75
N ILE A 41 -8.56 -6.87 -0.48
CA ILE A 41 -8.23 -6.08 -1.68
C ILE A 41 -9.15 -4.85 -1.78
N ALA A 42 -10.45 -5.01 -1.54
CA ALA A 42 -11.38 -3.88 -1.53
C ALA A 42 -11.04 -2.85 -0.44
N SER A 43 -10.64 -3.30 0.76
CA SER A 43 -10.25 -2.42 1.85
C SER A 43 -8.95 -1.66 1.57
N VAL A 44 -7.95 -2.31 0.94
CA VAL A 44 -6.71 -1.65 0.48
C VAL A 44 -7.04 -0.55 -0.53
N LYS A 45 -7.90 -0.85 -1.51
CA LYS A 45 -8.33 0.14 -2.51
C LYS A 45 -9.13 1.29 -1.90
N ALA A 46 -9.99 1.01 -0.92
CA ALA A 46 -10.75 2.04 -0.21
C ALA A 46 -9.86 2.95 0.66
N ALA A 47 -8.78 2.39 1.23
CA ALA A 47 -7.80 3.12 2.04
C ALA A 47 -6.82 3.97 1.20
N ALA A 48 -6.82 3.82 -0.13
CA ALA A 48 -6.02 4.60 -1.06
C ALA A 48 -6.93 5.36 -2.05
N PRO A 49 -7.52 6.49 -1.62
CA PRO A 49 -8.36 7.30 -2.51
C PRO A 49 -7.56 7.80 -3.72
N ASN A 50 -8.19 7.78 -4.89
CA ASN A 50 -7.61 8.04 -6.22
C ASN A 50 -6.85 9.37 -6.39
N ALA A 51 -6.94 10.30 -5.43
CA ALA A 51 -6.27 11.59 -5.47
C ALA A 51 -4.76 11.51 -5.14
N SER A 52 -4.30 10.43 -4.50
CA SER A 52 -2.91 10.30 -4.04
C SER A 52 -2.20 9.09 -4.65
N VAL A 53 -2.86 7.93 -4.72
CA VAL A 53 -2.30 6.66 -5.22
C VAL A 53 -3.43 5.77 -5.75
N THR A 54 -3.42 5.43 -7.04
CA THR A 54 -4.37 4.45 -7.61
C THR A 54 -3.79 3.04 -7.56
N ILE A 55 -4.27 2.23 -6.60
CA ILE A 55 -3.75 0.86 -6.38
C ILE A 55 -4.58 -0.14 -7.20
N LEU A 56 -3.90 -0.91 -8.05
CA LEU A 56 -4.48 -2.00 -8.82
C LEU A 56 -4.51 -3.29 -7.99
N SER A 57 -5.45 -4.19 -8.26
CA SER A 57 -5.53 -5.49 -7.57
C SER A 57 -4.27 -6.33 -7.77
N SER A 58 -3.61 -6.22 -8.93
CA SER A 58 -2.36 -6.91 -9.26
C SER A 58 -1.14 -6.42 -8.46
N GLN A 59 -1.26 -5.27 -7.80
CA GLN A 59 -0.21 -4.67 -6.98
C GLN A 59 -0.30 -5.12 -5.52
N ILE A 60 -1.34 -5.87 -5.16
CA ILE A 60 -1.61 -6.30 -3.79
C ILE A 60 -1.27 -7.79 -3.70
N SER A 61 -0.32 -8.13 -2.85
CA SER A 61 0.02 -9.50 -2.49
C SER A 61 -0.43 -9.78 -1.06
N ILE A 62 -1.16 -10.88 -0.88
CA ILE A 62 -1.65 -11.33 0.44
C ILE A 62 -1.10 -12.72 0.68
N THR A 63 -0.45 -12.93 1.83
CA THR A 63 0.14 -14.23 2.18
C THR A 63 0.04 -14.50 3.67
N PRO A 64 -0.51 -15.64 4.11
CA PRO A 64 -1.24 -16.64 3.33
C PRO A 64 -2.62 -16.15 2.85
N ALA A 65 -3.15 -16.75 1.78
CA ALA A 65 -4.47 -16.45 1.23
C ALA A 65 -5.62 -16.87 2.17
N VAL A 66 -5.35 -17.84 3.05
CA VAL A 66 -6.26 -18.28 4.11
C VAL A 66 -5.64 -17.91 5.46
N CYS A 67 -6.40 -17.20 6.26
CA CYS A 67 -6.03 -16.74 7.58
C CYS A 67 -6.46 -17.78 8.63
N THR A 68 -5.61 -18.77 8.89
CA THR A 68 -5.85 -19.76 9.96
C THR A 68 -5.53 -19.14 11.32
N ALA A 69 -6.39 -19.35 12.33
CA ALA A 69 -6.17 -18.81 13.68
C ALA A 69 -4.74 -19.14 14.20
N GLY A 70 -4.06 -18.12 14.73
CA GLY A 70 -2.68 -18.22 15.22
C GLY A 70 -1.59 -18.00 14.16
N GLN A 71 -1.92 -18.02 12.85
CA GLN A 71 -1.01 -17.65 11.77
C GLN A 71 -0.87 -16.13 11.63
N VAL A 72 0.15 -15.68 10.91
CA VAL A 72 0.35 -14.26 10.58
C VAL A 72 0.02 -14.04 9.12
N THR A 73 -0.98 -13.21 8.83
CA THR A 73 -1.26 -12.71 7.48
C THR A 73 -0.43 -11.47 7.19
N LYS A 74 0.16 -11.44 5.99
CA LYS A 74 0.95 -10.33 5.47
C LYS A 74 0.22 -9.78 4.24
N VAL A 75 0.07 -8.46 4.21
CA VAL A 75 -0.42 -7.73 3.05
C VAL A 75 0.71 -6.80 2.60
N GLN A 76 1.11 -6.99 1.35
CA GLN A 76 2.11 -6.19 0.67
C GLN A 76 1.45 -5.47 -0.50
N VAL A 77 1.76 -4.19 -0.65
CA VAL A 77 1.27 -3.36 -1.74
C VAL A 77 2.47 -2.74 -2.46
N THR A 78 2.57 -3.00 -3.75
CA THR A 78 3.70 -2.59 -4.60
C THR A 78 3.22 -1.54 -5.60
N TYR A 79 3.66 -0.29 -5.45
CA TYR A 79 3.18 0.82 -6.26
C TYR A 79 4.33 1.44 -7.09
N PRO A 80 4.22 1.49 -8.43
CA PRO A 80 5.19 2.18 -9.28
C PRO A 80 4.94 3.69 -9.22
N TYR A 81 5.63 4.37 -8.31
CA TYR A 81 5.52 5.82 -8.15
C TYR A 81 6.31 6.53 -9.25
N LYS A 82 5.70 7.55 -9.86
CA LYS A 82 6.33 8.40 -10.88
C LYS A 82 6.47 9.81 -10.33
N PHE A 83 7.68 10.38 -10.44
CA PHE A 83 7.92 11.77 -10.08
C PHE A 83 7.16 12.71 -11.03
N LEU A 84 6.60 13.79 -10.49
CA LEU A 84 5.72 14.67 -11.25
C LEU A 84 6.51 15.60 -12.18
N THR A 85 7.70 16.02 -11.75
CA THR A 85 8.60 16.95 -12.43
C THR A 85 9.56 16.28 -13.40
N GLY A 86 9.71 14.95 -13.33
CA GLY A 86 10.69 14.19 -14.12
C GLY A 86 12.16 14.45 -13.77
N PHE A 87 12.45 15.30 -12.78
CA PHE A 87 13.80 15.70 -12.40
C PHE A 87 14.64 14.55 -11.83
N PHE A 88 14.00 13.59 -11.16
CA PHE A 88 14.64 12.42 -10.54
C PHE A 88 14.52 11.14 -11.39
N GLY A 89 14.19 11.26 -12.69
CA GLY A 89 14.02 10.13 -13.61
C GLY A 89 12.57 9.61 -13.70
N THR A 90 12.42 8.39 -14.20
CA THR A 90 11.12 7.81 -14.59
C THR A 90 10.23 7.36 -13.42
N GLY A 91 10.78 7.26 -12.20
CA GLY A 91 10.06 6.84 -11.01
C GLY A 91 10.79 5.78 -10.18
N TYR A 92 10.15 5.32 -9.11
CA TYR A 92 10.65 4.28 -8.21
C TYR A 92 9.49 3.40 -7.69
N THR A 93 9.75 2.12 -7.46
CA THR A 93 8.75 1.18 -6.95
C THR A 93 8.66 1.23 -5.42
N MET A 94 7.59 1.83 -4.93
CA MET A 94 7.26 1.89 -3.50
C MET A 94 6.67 0.57 -3.03
N THR A 95 6.99 0.20 -1.79
CA THR A 95 6.42 -1.01 -1.17
C THR A 95 5.90 -0.66 0.22
N GLY A 96 4.63 -0.92 0.47
CA GLY A 96 4.04 -0.89 1.81
C GLY A 96 3.71 -2.30 2.26
N MET A 97 4.08 -2.65 3.49
CA MET A 97 3.82 -3.96 4.06
C MET A 97 3.19 -3.81 5.45
N ALA A 98 2.26 -4.71 5.75
CA ALA A 98 1.72 -4.88 7.09
C ALA A 98 1.48 -6.35 7.38
N ALA A 99 1.65 -6.74 8.64
CA ALA A 99 1.40 -8.09 9.12
C ALA A 99 0.47 -8.05 10.34
N MET A 100 -0.48 -8.97 10.41
CA MET A 100 -1.40 -9.13 11.54
C MET A 100 -1.61 -10.61 11.85
N ARG A 101 -1.88 -10.93 13.13
CA ARG A 101 -2.21 -12.29 13.55
C ARG A 101 -3.67 -12.59 13.20
N CYS A 102 -3.90 -13.75 12.62
CA CYS A 102 -5.22 -14.28 12.31
C CYS A 102 -5.89 -14.80 13.58
N GLY A 103 -7.21 -14.58 13.69
CA GLY A 103 -8.00 -15.01 14.86
C GLY A 103 -8.40 -13.85 15.75
N GLY A 104 -8.81 -12.72 15.15
CA GLY A 104 -9.47 -11.64 15.87
C GLY A 104 -10.79 -12.06 16.48
#